data_AF-A0A6M3ZZZ1-F1
#
_entry.id   AF-A0A6M3ZZZ1-F1
#
_cell.length_a   1.000
_cell.length_b   1.000
_cell.length_c   1.000
_cell.angle_alpha   90.00
_cell.angle_beta   90.00
_cell.angle_gamma   90.00
#
_symmetry.space_group_name_H-M   'P 1'
#
loop_
_entity.id
_entity.type
_entity.pdbx_description
1 polymer ?
#
loop_
_entity_poly.entity_id
_entity_poly.type
_entity_poly.pdbx_seq_one_letter_code
_entity_poly.pdbx_strand_id
1 'polypeptide(L)'
;MKADDIVDVCDFLNAHGLSSPDLEVLRATERSYRALLLQPAGPFIGNEARIGPADLDFADRQASALFEMATKLGHHLVVTPEYYLPIKTLLDCVQGDRFPAPDAIWVLGCESMTPAQLADFKASAEEAGNCRVFYEADEAAAAQGIYFDPLAYCFRSKDKETGEDQRVILIQFKTISSKDDQYFENGVLRTGKVVYQFRGLDKRLSLSAIICSDAFNIAADNALLLKLTENSTLLHIQLNPKPRNTDYLKYRVDTFRRHPRTNNCDIVCLNWAENNVFLEKEGGKEHPWNNEAGSAWYLPDDRASSDDALVEQNERKGLYYSWHRRHRHVLHFHYAPAVFEFSVPKVEHTGLQLHVVSTGPKLEARYVWHDANGWCPHSECADTGLAQLFQRDPNVTTAFAALAKDESRLRIERAVAICCGITSGADDWYSVRNLRSLVMNDDEVTKRLTVRLERNEESEKGRHDQLQGVSALHEILATTALPLQIRDLSGGGAEIFWSRQSPHTNVVKGGVEPAHVAFLGFQPEPKRIENACDSAYALLHREDNPGRRHRVAVCYSTLAGPVFAPIRQLTHIVDDGKSPTSFAKA
;
A
#
# COMPACT_ATOMS: atom_id res chain seq x y z
N MET A 1 -13.18 9.53 -23.20
CA MET A 1 -13.29 8.07 -23.35
C MET A 1 -14.74 7.64 -23.17
N LYS A 2 -15.18 6.57 -23.85
CA LYS A 2 -16.48 5.91 -23.77
C LYS A 2 -16.27 4.40 -23.56
N ALA A 3 -17.31 3.67 -23.16
CA ALA A 3 -17.22 2.21 -22.92
C ALA A 3 -16.75 1.38 -24.15
N ASP A 4 -17.00 1.87 -25.37
CA ASP A 4 -16.58 1.25 -26.63
C ASP A 4 -15.07 1.39 -26.88
N ASP A 5 -14.42 2.31 -26.16
CA ASP A 5 -12.97 2.49 -26.20
C ASP A 5 -12.22 1.39 -25.40
N ILE A 6 -12.94 0.54 -24.65
CA ILE A 6 -12.36 -0.67 -24.05
C ILE A 6 -12.43 -1.82 -25.04
N VAL A 7 -11.27 -2.25 -25.52
CA VAL A 7 -11.11 -3.34 -26.48
C VAL A 7 -10.84 -4.65 -25.73
N ASP A 8 -11.69 -5.66 -25.99
CA ASP A 8 -11.45 -7.02 -25.52
C ASP A 8 -10.29 -7.65 -26.32
N VAL A 9 -9.26 -8.10 -25.62
CA VAL A 9 -8.04 -8.62 -26.26
C VAL A 9 -8.29 -9.95 -26.96
N CYS A 10 -9.24 -10.78 -26.48
CA CYS A 10 -9.60 -12.01 -27.17
C CYS A 10 -10.17 -11.70 -28.55
N ASP A 11 -11.13 -10.78 -28.63
CA ASP A 11 -11.73 -10.37 -29.89
C ASP A 11 -10.70 -9.69 -30.82
N PHE A 12 -9.84 -8.84 -30.25
CA PHE A 12 -8.73 -8.21 -30.99
C PHE A 12 -7.79 -9.23 -31.61
N LEU A 13 -7.29 -10.19 -30.83
CA LEU A 13 -6.36 -11.22 -31.30
C LEU A 13 -7.02 -12.14 -32.33
N ASN A 14 -8.29 -12.51 -32.10
CA ASN A 14 -9.07 -13.33 -33.01
C ASN A 14 -9.15 -12.69 -34.41
N ALA A 15 -9.37 -11.37 -34.48
CA ALA A 15 -9.41 -10.63 -35.74
C ALA A 15 -8.05 -10.59 -36.46
N HIS A 16 -6.95 -10.84 -35.75
CA HIS A 16 -5.58 -10.84 -36.28
C HIS A 16 -5.01 -12.25 -36.48
N GLY A 17 -5.86 -13.30 -36.44
CA GLY A 17 -5.44 -14.68 -36.64
C GLY A 17 -4.69 -15.30 -35.45
N LEU A 18 -4.78 -14.70 -34.26
CA LEU A 18 -4.10 -15.15 -33.06
C LEU A 18 -5.09 -15.72 -32.04
N SER A 19 -4.66 -16.71 -31.28
CA SER A 19 -5.42 -17.30 -30.19
C SER A 19 -5.36 -16.43 -28.94
N SER A 20 -6.41 -16.43 -28.12
CA SER A 20 -6.36 -15.76 -26.82
C SER A 20 -5.29 -16.41 -25.93
N PRO A 21 -4.49 -15.63 -25.18
CA PRO A 21 -3.53 -16.19 -24.26
C PRO A 21 -4.23 -16.82 -23.05
N ASP A 22 -3.73 -17.97 -22.60
CA ASP A 22 -4.20 -18.62 -21.37
C ASP A 22 -3.33 -18.16 -20.18
N LEU A 23 -3.64 -16.98 -19.68
CA LEU A 23 -2.85 -16.31 -18.65
C LEU A 23 -3.21 -16.83 -17.25
N GLU A 24 -2.22 -17.23 -16.48
CA GLU A 24 -2.40 -17.75 -15.12
C GLU A 24 -3.18 -16.73 -14.28
N VAL A 25 -2.81 -15.45 -14.29
CA VAL A 25 -3.51 -14.37 -13.54
C VAL A 25 -5.04 -14.31 -13.79
N LEU A 26 -5.50 -14.80 -14.95
CA LEU A 26 -6.92 -14.81 -15.35
C LEU A 26 -7.61 -16.16 -15.20
N ARG A 27 -6.93 -17.20 -14.71
CA ARG A 27 -7.54 -18.50 -14.40
C ARG A 27 -8.23 -18.43 -13.04
N ALA A 28 -9.56 -18.59 -13.01
CA ALA A 28 -10.37 -18.59 -11.79
C ALA A 28 -10.22 -19.90 -10.97
N THR A 29 -8.98 -20.26 -10.63
CA THR A 29 -8.62 -21.41 -9.80
C THR A 29 -8.16 -20.95 -8.42
N GLU A 30 -8.05 -21.87 -7.48
CA GLU A 30 -7.54 -21.62 -6.12
C GLU A 30 -6.03 -21.32 -6.08
N ARG A 31 -5.30 -21.57 -7.17
CA ARG A 31 -3.86 -21.35 -7.25
C ARG A 31 -3.55 -19.86 -7.30
N SER A 32 -2.68 -19.39 -6.40
CA SER A 32 -2.15 -18.02 -6.48
C SER A 32 -1.22 -17.84 -7.69
N TYR A 33 -1.23 -16.65 -8.30
CA TYR A 33 -0.17 -16.26 -9.23
C TYR A 33 0.99 -15.59 -8.51
N ARG A 34 2.10 -15.46 -9.24
CA ARG A 34 3.31 -14.75 -8.79
C ARG A 34 3.46 -13.46 -9.56
N ALA A 35 3.74 -12.37 -8.85
CA ALA A 35 3.89 -11.05 -9.45
C ALA A 35 5.21 -10.38 -9.06
N LEU A 36 5.81 -9.59 -9.96
CA LEU A 36 6.91 -8.67 -9.68
C LEU A 36 6.49 -7.26 -10.07
N LEU A 37 6.55 -6.33 -9.11
CA LEU A 37 6.19 -4.93 -9.33
C LEU A 37 7.42 -4.08 -9.02
N LEU A 38 7.87 -3.29 -9.99
CA LEU A 38 9.02 -2.40 -9.85
C LEU A 38 8.58 -0.99 -9.44
N GLN A 39 9.19 -0.47 -8.39
CA GLN A 39 9.14 0.93 -8.01
C GLN A 39 10.55 1.53 -8.16
N PRO A 40 10.85 2.23 -9.26
CA PRO A 40 12.17 2.78 -9.55
C PRO A 40 12.41 4.11 -8.81
N ALA A 41 13.66 4.52 -8.75
CA ALA A 41 14.07 5.84 -8.29
C ALA A 41 14.15 6.83 -9.47
N GLY A 42 14.02 8.12 -9.18
CA GLY A 42 14.52 9.18 -10.06
C GLY A 42 16.06 9.26 -10.08
N PRO A 43 16.63 10.21 -10.84
CA PRO A 43 15.94 11.25 -11.61
C PRO A 43 15.35 10.74 -12.94
N PHE A 44 14.39 11.51 -13.46
CA PHE A 44 13.85 11.33 -14.81
C PHE A 44 13.96 12.64 -15.60
N ILE A 45 13.99 12.53 -16.92
CA ILE A 45 14.00 13.65 -17.86
C ILE A 45 12.63 13.78 -18.49
N GLY A 46 12.18 15.01 -18.74
CA GLY A 46 11.03 15.30 -19.58
C GLY A 46 11.26 16.58 -20.38
N ASN A 47 11.32 16.43 -21.70
CA ASN A 47 11.46 17.52 -22.65
C ASN A 47 10.87 17.15 -24.01
N GLU A 48 10.97 18.04 -24.98
CA GLU A 48 10.41 17.85 -26.33
C GLU A 48 10.92 16.59 -27.04
N ALA A 49 12.06 16.03 -26.62
CA ALA A 49 12.61 14.81 -27.21
C ALA A 49 12.11 13.53 -26.53
N ARG A 50 12.02 13.51 -25.19
CA ARG A 50 11.56 12.33 -24.44
C ARG A 50 11.11 12.63 -23.02
N ILE A 51 10.32 11.72 -22.46
CA ILE A 51 10.10 11.52 -21.03
C ILE A 51 10.57 10.11 -20.66
N GLY A 52 11.46 10.00 -19.69
CA GLY A 52 12.00 8.70 -19.27
C GLY A 52 13.11 8.81 -18.22
N PRO A 53 13.73 7.69 -17.80
CA PRO A 53 14.86 7.72 -16.87
C PRO A 53 15.99 8.62 -17.39
N ALA A 54 16.62 9.37 -16.48
CA ALA A 54 17.73 10.23 -16.87
C ALA A 54 18.94 9.41 -17.35
N ASP A 55 19.26 8.34 -16.62
CA ASP A 55 20.30 7.37 -16.95
C ASP A 55 19.66 6.11 -17.56
N LEU A 56 19.66 6.05 -18.90
CA LEU A 56 19.08 4.94 -19.64
C LEU A 56 19.88 3.64 -19.49
N ASP A 57 21.21 3.72 -19.31
CA ASP A 57 22.05 2.53 -19.13
C ASP A 57 21.81 1.89 -17.75
N PHE A 58 21.63 2.71 -16.72
CA PHE A 58 21.24 2.24 -15.41
C PHE A 58 19.84 1.63 -15.41
N ALA A 59 18.86 2.31 -16.01
CA ALA A 59 17.50 1.78 -16.15
C ALA A 59 17.48 0.47 -16.95
N ASP A 60 18.28 0.36 -18.02
CA ASP A 60 18.43 -0.84 -18.83
C ASP A 60 18.97 -2.01 -18.00
N ARG A 61 20.02 -1.79 -17.20
CA ARG A 61 20.55 -2.83 -16.28
C ARG A 61 19.50 -3.28 -15.26
N GLN A 62 18.77 -2.33 -14.66
CA GLN A 62 17.74 -2.63 -13.68
C GLN A 62 16.58 -3.43 -14.27
N ALA A 63 16.06 -3.00 -15.41
CA ALA A 63 14.96 -3.66 -16.11
C ALA A 63 15.39 -5.02 -16.69
N SER A 64 16.59 -5.11 -17.24
CA SER A 64 17.19 -6.38 -17.69
C SER A 64 17.28 -7.42 -16.58
N ALA A 65 17.73 -7.02 -15.39
CA ALA A 65 17.82 -7.89 -14.23
C ALA A 65 16.44 -8.27 -13.67
N LEU A 66 15.46 -7.35 -13.74
CA LEU A 66 14.07 -7.65 -13.40
C LEU A 66 13.51 -8.75 -14.31
N PHE A 67 13.73 -8.67 -15.63
CA PHE A 67 13.24 -9.67 -16.59
C PHE A 67 13.97 -11.01 -16.46
N GLU A 68 15.26 -11.00 -16.15
CA GLU A 68 15.99 -12.23 -15.79
C GLU A 68 15.38 -12.89 -14.55
N MET A 69 15.10 -12.10 -13.51
CA MET A 69 14.45 -12.62 -12.30
C MET A 69 13.06 -13.17 -12.62
N ALA A 70 12.24 -12.45 -13.39
CA ALA A 70 10.90 -12.86 -13.78
C ALA A 70 10.89 -14.18 -14.54
N THR A 71 11.80 -14.35 -15.50
CA THR A 71 11.91 -15.58 -16.30
C THR A 71 12.45 -16.75 -15.49
N LYS A 72 13.55 -16.54 -14.75
CA LYS A 72 14.20 -17.57 -13.92
C LYS A 72 13.28 -18.11 -12.84
N LEU A 73 12.49 -17.23 -12.22
CA LEU A 73 11.60 -17.58 -11.12
C LEU A 73 10.18 -17.90 -11.59
N GLY A 74 9.84 -17.70 -12.87
CA GLY A 74 8.51 -18.02 -13.41
C GLY A 74 7.41 -17.13 -12.86
N HIS A 75 7.60 -15.81 -12.91
CA HIS A 75 6.56 -14.85 -12.54
C HIS A 75 5.52 -14.70 -13.65
N HIS A 76 4.24 -14.73 -13.25
CA HIS A 76 3.11 -14.71 -14.16
C HIS A 76 2.65 -13.28 -14.49
N LEU A 77 2.95 -12.31 -13.61
CA LEU A 77 2.70 -10.89 -13.81
C LEU A 77 3.98 -10.10 -13.52
N VAL A 78 4.39 -9.22 -14.43
CA VAL A 78 5.48 -8.25 -14.19
C VAL A 78 4.97 -6.86 -14.51
N VAL A 79 5.22 -5.88 -13.67
CA VAL A 79 4.73 -4.51 -13.86
C VAL A 79 5.84 -3.48 -13.65
N THR A 80 5.99 -2.55 -14.59
CA THR A 80 6.81 -1.33 -14.44
C THR A 80 5.91 -0.09 -14.50
N PRO A 81 6.27 1.02 -13.83
CA PRO A 81 5.44 2.21 -13.81
C PRO A 81 5.58 3.01 -15.11
N GLU A 82 4.74 4.04 -15.24
CA GLU A 82 4.72 5.00 -16.36
C GLU A 82 6.11 5.60 -16.60
N TYR A 83 6.47 5.84 -17.87
CA TYR A 83 7.72 6.47 -18.29
C TYR A 83 9.02 5.82 -17.78
N TYR A 84 9.03 4.52 -17.49
CA TYR A 84 10.23 3.86 -16.95
C TYR A 84 11.01 3.03 -17.97
N LEU A 85 10.40 2.00 -18.58
CA LEU A 85 11.15 0.97 -19.30
C LEU A 85 11.81 1.54 -20.56
N PRO A 86 13.15 1.43 -20.73
CA PRO A 86 13.81 1.88 -21.94
C PRO A 86 13.36 1.10 -23.18
N ILE A 87 13.25 1.78 -24.33
CA ILE A 87 12.87 1.18 -25.62
C ILE A 87 13.84 0.04 -25.98
N LYS A 88 15.13 0.28 -25.75
CA LYS A 88 16.20 -0.70 -25.98
C LYS A 88 15.97 -1.99 -25.20
N THR A 89 15.67 -1.88 -23.90
CA THR A 89 15.45 -3.07 -23.06
C THR A 89 14.23 -3.86 -23.52
N LEU A 90 13.17 -3.17 -23.96
CA LEU A 90 12.00 -3.84 -24.54
C LEU A 90 12.36 -4.59 -25.83
N LEU A 91 13.19 -3.99 -26.70
CA LEU A 91 13.64 -4.65 -27.93
C LEU A 91 14.55 -5.86 -27.64
N ASP A 92 15.48 -5.74 -26.70
CA ASP A 92 16.37 -6.83 -26.27
C ASP A 92 15.57 -8.02 -25.68
N CYS A 93 14.46 -7.72 -24.99
CA CYS A 93 13.51 -8.71 -24.48
C CYS A 93 12.85 -9.48 -25.63
N VAL A 94 12.44 -8.79 -26.69
CA VAL A 94 11.82 -9.38 -27.89
C VAL A 94 12.80 -10.22 -28.69
N GLN A 95 14.06 -9.80 -28.79
CA GLN A 95 15.08 -10.47 -29.60
C GLN A 95 15.77 -11.63 -28.84
N GLY A 96 15.78 -11.59 -27.51
CA GLY A 96 16.45 -12.57 -26.67
C GLY A 96 15.53 -13.67 -26.10
N ASP A 97 16.02 -14.34 -25.06
CA ASP A 97 15.28 -15.41 -24.35
C ASP A 97 14.48 -14.90 -23.15
N ARG A 98 14.63 -13.61 -22.82
CA ARG A 98 14.01 -12.97 -21.66
C ARG A 98 12.61 -12.45 -21.97
N PHE A 99 11.69 -13.35 -22.30
CA PHE A 99 10.29 -13.02 -22.65
C PHE A 99 9.31 -13.80 -21.75
N PRO A 100 8.09 -13.30 -21.47
CA PRO A 100 7.13 -14.01 -20.62
C PRO A 100 6.87 -15.45 -21.08
N ALA A 101 6.64 -16.32 -20.10
CA ALA A 101 6.20 -17.71 -20.32
C ALA A 101 4.79 -17.74 -20.95
N PRO A 102 4.35 -18.88 -21.51
CA PRO A 102 3.04 -18.99 -22.18
C PRO A 102 1.83 -18.57 -21.34
N ASP A 103 1.90 -18.73 -20.01
CA ASP A 103 0.84 -18.37 -19.07
C ASP A 103 1.12 -17.07 -18.30
N ALA A 104 2.10 -16.28 -18.75
CA ALA A 104 2.51 -15.03 -18.13
C ALA A 104 2.22 -13.81 -19.01
N ILE A 105 2.02 -12.66 -18.37
CA ILE A 105 1.88 -11.36 -19.01
C ILE A 105 2.75 -10.33 -18.30
N TRP A 106 3.51 -9.55 -19.05
CA TRP A 106 4.24 -8.38 -18.53
C TRP A 106 3.53 -7.12 -18.98
N VAL A 107 3.31 -6.18 -18.05
CA VAL A 107 2.58 -4.93 -18.22
C VAL A 107 3.55 -3.79 -17.96
N LEU A 108 4.15 -3.26 -19.02
CA LEU A 108 5.38 -2.48 -18.92
C LEU A 108 5.12 -1.02 -19.31
N GLY A 109 5.09 -0.10 -18.34
CA GLY A 109 5.17 1.32 -18.63
C GLY A 109 6.55 1.67 -19.19
N CYS A 110 6.57 2.17 -20.43
CA CYS A 110 7.78 2.47 -21.19
C CYS A 110 8.12 3.95 -21.11
N GLU A 111 9.37 4.32 -21.39
CA GLU A 111 9.70 5.70 -21.74
C GLU A 111 8.90 6.15 -22.97
N SER A 112 8.76 7.47 -23.16
CA SER A 112 8.00 8.04 -24.26
C SER A 112 8.57 7.61 -25.62
N MET A 113 7.72 7.41 -26.62
CA MET A 113 8.13 7.07 -27.99
C MET A 113 7.53 8.05 -29.00
N THR A 114 8.37 8.61 -29.88
CA THR A 114 7.87 9.31 -31.08
C THR A 114 7.24 8.33 -32.07
N PRO A 115 6.38 8.78 -33.00
CA PRO A 115 5.85 7.93 -34.06
C PRO A 115 6.92 7.19 -34.87
N ALA A 116 8.07 7.84 -35.11
CA ALA A 116 9.21 7.24 -35.79
C ALA A 116 9.84 6.11 -34.96
N GLN A 117 10.15 6.37 -33.68
CA GLN A 117 10.69 5.33 -32.78
C GLN A 117 9.75 4.14 -32.62
N LEU A 118 8.44 4.38 -32.59
CA LEU A 118 7.43 3.32 -32.51
C LEU A 118 7.41 2.45 -33.78
N ALA A 119 7.48 3.09 -34.97
CA ALA A 119 7.55 2.39 -36.24
C ALA A 119 8.85 1.58 -36.37
N ASP A 120 9.99 2.17 -35.98
CA ASP A 120 11.29 1.52 -35.98
C ASP A 120 11.33 0.34 -35.00
N PHE A 121 10.74 0.51 -33.81
CA PHE A 121 10.59 -0.56 -32.83
C PHE A 121 9.78 -1.73 -33.40
N LYS A 122 8.61 -1.46 -34.00
CA LYS A 122 7.77 -2.48 -34.62
C LYS A 122 8.51 -3.22 -35.73
N ALA A 123 9.16 -2.49 -36.65
CA ALA A 123 9.94 -3.10 -37.72
C ALA A 123 11.05 -4.01 -37.17
N SER A 124 11.82 -3.52 -36.20
CA SER A 124 12.93 -4.26 -35.59
C SER A 124 12.47 -5.49 -34.79
N ALA A 125 11.33 -5.39 -34.11
CA ALA A 125 10.73 -6.48 -33.36
C ALA A 125 10.18 -7.58 -34.27
N GLU A 126 9.53 -7.19 -35.38
CA GLU A 126 8.93 -8.14 -36.33
C GLU A 126 9.98 -8.78 -37.25
N GLU A 127 11.08 -8.09 -37.56
CA GLU A 127 12.22 -8.64 -38.33
C GLU A 127 12.88 -9.83 -37.62
N ALA A 128 12.82 -9.90 -36.29
CA ALA A 128 13.28 -11.06 -35.51
C ALA A 128 12.48 -12.35 -35.80
N GLY A 129 11.34 -12.26 -36.49
CA GLY A 129 10.62 -13.39 -37.09
C GLY A 129 9.70 -14.18 -36.15
N ASN A 130 9.61 -13.80 -34.87
CA ASN A 130 8.80 -14.53 -33.86
C ASN A 130 7.92 -13.62 -32.99
N CYS A 131 7.83 -12.34 -33.33
CA CYS A 131 7.08 -11.35 -32.58
C CYS A 131 6.14 -10.57 -33.49
N ARG A 132 4.94 -10.27 -32.99
CA ARG A 132 3.97 -9.38 -33.61
C ARG A 132 3.72 -8.19 -32.70
N VAL A 133 3.81 -6.98 -33.25
CA VAL A 133 3.62 -5.74 -32.50
C VAL A 133 2.34 -5.05 -32.98
N PHE A 134 1.47 -4.71 -32.03
CA PHE A 134 0.20 -4.06 -32.30
C PHE A 134 0.06 -2.77 -31.50
N TYR A 135 -0.52 -1.76 -32.12
CA TYR A 135 -0.95 -0.51 -31.50
C TYR A 135 -2.08 0.08 -32.35
N GLU A 136 -2.88 0.97 -31.74
CA GLU A 136 -3.90 1.71 -32.47
C GLU A 136 -3.28 2.63 -33.53
N ALA A 137 -3.98 2.85 -34.65
CA ALA A 137 -3.48 3.74 -35.69
C ALA A 137 -3.33 5.18 -35.16
N ASP A 138 -2.24 5.84 -35.51
CA ASP A 138 -2.07 7.26 -35.24
C ASP A 138 -2.96 8.08 -36.16
N GLU A 139 -4.18 8.35 -35.69
CA GLU A 139 -5.15 9.21 -36.36
C GLU A 139 -5.03 10.68 -35.93
N ALA A 140 -4.09 11.01 -35.04
CA ALA A 140 -3.90 12.38 -34.61
C ALA A 140 -3.35 13.21 -35.77
N ALA A 141 -3.79 14.47 -35.85
CA ALA A 141 -3.22 15.39 -36.83
C ALA A 141 -1.70 15.52 -36.59
N ALA A 142 -0.93 15.75 -37.66
CA ALA A 142 0.53 15.94 -37.54
C ALA A 142 0.92 17.03 -36.52
N ALA A 143 0.02 17.98 -36.25
CA ALA A 143 0.19 19.07 -35.29
C ALA A 143 -0.07 18.70 -33.81
N GLN A 144 -0.57 17.50 -33.51
CA GLN A 144 -0.90 17.11 -32.13
C GLN A 144 0.27 16.31 -31.53
N GLY A 145 1.04 16.93 -30.64
CA GLY A 145 2.09 16.27 -29.85
C GLY A 145 3.29 15.71 -30.64
N ILE A 146 4.33 15.35 -29.91
CA ILE A 146 5.62 14.85 -30.41
C ILE A 146 5.77 13.35 -30.14
N TYR A 147 5.32 12.88 -28.97
CA TYR A 147 5.50 11.49 -28.55
C TYR A 147 4.26 10.93 -27.86
N PHE A 148 4.19 9.59 -27.83
CA PHE A 148 3.24 8.83 -27.04
C PHE A 148 3.83 8.47 -25.68
N ASP A 149 2.95 8.20 -24.73
CA ASP A 149 3.23 7.51 -23.47
C ASP A 149 2.75 6.05 -23.59
N PRO A 150 3.65 5.09 -23.85
CA PRO A 150 3.27 3.72 -24.13
C PRO A 150 3.31 2.84 -22.87
N LEU A 151 2.29 2.00 -22.76
CA LEU A 151 2.32 0.78 -21.97
C LEU A 151 2.35 -0.42 -22.92
N ALA A 152 3.35 -1.29 -22.77
CA ALA A 152 3.47 -2.52 -23.54
C ALA A 152 2.97 -3.73 -22.73
N TYR A 153 1.97 -4.43 -23.25
CA TYR A 153 1.60 -5.77 -22.80
C TYR A 153 2.42 -6.80 -23.59
N CYS A 154 3.34 -7.51 -22.93
CA CYS A 154 4.11 -8.60 -23.53
C CYS A 154 3.58 -9.95 -23.06
N PHE A 155 3.22 -10.82 -24.00
CA PHE A 155 2.71 -12.17 -23.71
C PHE A 155 2.89 -13.09 -24.93
N ARG A 156 2.67 -14.39 -24.75
CA ARG A 156 2.68 -15.35 -25.86
C ARG A 156 1.26 -15.71 -26.29
N SER A 157 1.10 -15.91 -27.58
CA SER A 157 -0.11 -16.39 -28.22
C SER A 157 0.25 -17.54 -29.18
N LYS A 158 -0.74 -18.07 -29.89
CA LYS A 158 -0.56 -19.03 -30.98
C LYS A 158 -1.18 -18.51 -32.24
N ASP A 159 -0.47 -18.63 -33.34
CA ASP A 159 -1.06 -18.48 -34.66
C ASP A 159 -2.17 -19.53 -34.86
N LYS A 160 -3.34 -19.11 -35.32
CA LYS A 160 -4.50 -20.00 -35.46
C LYS A 160 -4.40 -20.94 -36.65
N GLU A 161 -3.67 -20.55 -37.69
CA GLU A 161 -3.52 -21.34 -38.91
C GLU A 161 -2.43 -22.40 -38.71
N THR A 162 -1.28 -22.00 -38.14
CA THR A 162 -0.12 -22.90 -37.99
C THR A 162 -0.05 -23.58 -36.62
N GLY A 163 -0.68 -22.99 -35.60
CA GLY A 163 -0.56 -23.44 -34.21
C GLY A 163 0.79 -23.10 -33.55
N GLU A 164 1.66 -22.38 -34.25
CA GLU A 164 2.99 -22.00 -33.76
C GLU A 164 2.91 -20.92 -32.68
N ASP A 165 3.84 -20.99 -31.72
CA ASP A 165 3.96 -19.99 -30.67
C ASP A 165 4.42 -18.64 -31.25
N GLN A 166 3.73 -17.57 -30.86
CA GLN A 166 3.99 -16.20 -31.29
C GLN A 166 4.19 -15.31 -30.07
N ARG A 167 5.25 -14.50 -30.06
CA ARG A 167 5.40 -13.41 -29.10
C ARG A 167 4.50 -12.26 -29.55
N VAL A 168 3.82 -11.64 -28.61
CA VAL A 168 2.94 -10.51 -28.91
C VAL A 168 3.30 -9.36 -27.99
N ILE A 169 3.44 -8.18 -28.59
CA ILE A 169 3.45 -6.91 -27.87
C ILE A 169 2.23 -6.12 -28.32
N LEU A 170 1.36 -5.83 -27.36
CA LEU A 170 0.21 -4.96 -27.57
C LEU A 170 0.46 -3.65 -26.82
N ILE A 171 0.58 -2.54 -27.54
CA ILE A 171 0.89 -1.24 -26.96
C ILE A 171 -0.40 -0.44 -26.81
N GLN A 172 -0.64 0.02 -25.58
CA GLN A 172 -1.67 0.97 -25.20
C GLN A 172 -1.01 2.34 -25.03
N PHE A 173 -1.65 3.41 -25.51
CA PHE A 173 -1.18 4.77 -25.24
C PHE A 173 -2.04 5.44 -24.19
N LYS A 174 -1.43 6.32 -23.39
CA LYS A 174 -2.14 7.17 -22.43
C LYS A 174 -3.20 8.01 -23.13
N THR A 175 -4.39 8.05 -22.56
CA THR A 175 -5.59 8.57 -23.25
C THR A 175 -5.92 10.02 -22.92
N ILE A 176 -5.25 10.58 -21.93
CA ILE A 176 -5.39 11.97 -21.52
C ILE A 176 -4.11 12.45 -20.85
N SER A 177 -3.64 13.64 -21.22
CA SER A 177 -2.48 14.28 -20.60
C SER A 177 -2.77 14.67 -19.15
N SER A 178 -1.75 14.63 -18.32
CA SER A 178 -1.78 15.26 -17.01
C SER A 178 -1.62 16.78 -17.18
N LYS A 179 -2.33 17.54 -16.35
CA LYS A 179 -1.99 18.97 -16.18
C LYS A 179 -0.76 19.03 -15.28
N ASP A 180 0.39 19.35 -15.86
CA ASP A 180 1.55 19.83 -15.09
C ASP A 180 1.55 21.37 -15.03
N ASP A 181 2.27 21.95 -14.05
CA ASP A 181 2.30 23.39 -13.80
C ASP A 181 2.91 24.20 -14.98
N GLN A 182 3.51 23.52 -15.95
CA GLN A 182 4.12 24.11 -17.16
C GLN A 182 3.32 23.82 -18.45
N TYR A 183 2.19 23.11 -18.35
CA TYR A 183 1.44 22.55 -19.49
C TYR A 183 2.31 21.73 -20.45
N PHE A 184 3.41 21.17 -19.96
CA PHE A 184 4.42 20.52 -20.77
C PHE A 184 3.85 19.27 -21.44
N GLU A 185 3.37 18.27 -20.68
CA GLU A 185 2.81 17.04 -21.25
C GLU A 185 1.62 17.33 -22.19
N ASN A 186 0.78 18.30 -21.86
CA ASN A 186 -0.36 18.68 -22.69
C ASN A 186 0.05 19.23 -24.08
N GLY A 187 1.20 19.89 -24.18
CA GLY A 187 1.71 20.40 -25.46
C GLY A 187 2.40 19.35 -26.34
N VAL A 188 2.84 18.24 -25.77
CA VAL A 188 3.76 17.28 -26.41
C VAL A 188 3.22 15.85 -26.47
N LEU A 189 2.20 15.49 -25.69
CA LEU A 189 1.64 14.15 -25.69
C LEU A 189 0.68 13.92 -26.86
N ARG A 190 0.90 12.84 -27.61
CA ARG A 190 -0.08 12.20 -28.49
C ARG A 190 -0.92 11.24 -27.65
N THR A 191 -2.21 11.53 -27.53
CA THR A 191 -3.13 10.73 -26.73
C THR A 191 -3.64 9.53 -27.50
N GLY A 192 -3.64 8.37 -26.86
CA GLY A 192 -4.38 7.21 -27.30
C GLY A 192 -5.88 7.33 -27.11
N LYS A 193 -6.61 6.33 -27.61
CA LYS A 193 -8.06 6.20 -27.42
C LYS A 193 -8.42 4.89 -26.75
N VAL A 194 -7.60 3.85 -26.89
CA VAL A 194 -7.95 2.49 -26.48
C VAL A 194 -7.43 2.15 -25.08
N VAL A 195 -8.25 1.42 -24.31
CA VAL A 195 -7.80 0.65 -23.14
C VAL A 195 -8.03 -0.83 -23.42
N TYR A 196 -6.99 -1.65 -23.32
CA TYR A 196 -7.11 -3.09 -23.55
C TYR A 196 -7.56 -3.83 -22.28
N GLN A 197 -8.49 -4.77 -22.46
CA GLN A 197 -8.96 -5.64 -21.39
C GLN A 197 -8.70 -7.10 -21.76
N PHE A 198 -7.83 -7.74 -20.98
CA PHE A 198 -7.62 -9.18 -21.05
C PHE A 198 -8.70 -9.87 -20.23
N ARG A 199 -9.31 -10.92 -20.78
CA ARG A 199 -10.25 -11.79 -20.06
C ARG A 199 -9.74 -13.22 -20.06
N GLY A 200 -10.00 -13.93 -18.96
CA GLY A 200 -9.77 -15.37 -18.90
C GLY A 200 -10.57 -16.11 -19.98
N LEU A 201 -10.15 -17.33 -20.34
CA LEU A 201 -10.86 -18.14 -21.33
C LEU A 201 -12.32 -18.44 -20.91
N ASP A 202 -12.58 -18.49 -19.60
CA ASP A 202 -13.91 -18.63 -19.01
C ASP A 202 -14.67 -17.29 -18.85
N LYS A 203 -14.02 -16.17 -19.20
CA LYS A 203 -14.50 -14.78 -19.10
C LYS A 203 -14.90 -14.34 -17.68
N ARG A 204 -14.43 -15.03 -16.63
CA ARG A 204 -14.74 -14.69 -15.24
C ARG A 204 -13.88 -13.57 -14.68
N LEU A 205 -12.59 -13.64 -14.98
CA LEU A 205 -11.60 -12.68 -14.51
C LEU A 205 -11.15 -11.78 -15.65
N SER A 206 -10.80 -10.54 -15.30
CA SER A 206 -10.19 -9.62 -16.24
C SER A 206 -8.99 -8.86 -15.66
N LEU A 207 -8.11 -8.40 -16.55
CA LEU A 207 -6.94 -7.57 -16.25
C LEU A 207 -6.89 -6.42 -17.24
N SER A 208 -6.73 -5.22 -16.73
CA SER A 208 -6.49 -4.00 -17.51
C SER A 208 -5.49 -3.11 -16.79
N ALA A 209 -4.86 -2.22 -17.55
CA ALA A 209 -4.01 -1.17 -17.01
C ALA A 209 -4.43 0.20 -17.51
N ILE A 210 -4.23 1.20 -16.65
CA ILE A 210 -4.51 2.62 -16.92
C ILE A 210 -3.26 3.42 -16.55
N ILE A 211 -3.01 4.49 -17.28
CA ILE A 211 -1.77 5.27 -17.17
C ILE A 211 -2.09 6.62 -16.53
N CYS A 212 -1.70 6.76 -15.27
CA CYS A 212 -1.76 8.01 -14.51
C CYS A 212 -3.06 8.81 -14.68
N SER A 213 -3.07 9.87 -15.49
CA SER A 213 -4.24 10.72 -15.71
C SER A 213 -5.40 10.04 -16.43
N ASP A 214 -5.23 8.84 -17.00
CA ASP A 214 -6.35 8.00 -17.45
C ASP A 214 -7.42 7.84 -16.36
N ALA A 215 -7.03 7.90 -15.09
CA ALA A 215 -7.91 7.95 -13.93
C ALA A 215 -9.05 8.97 -14.08
N PHE A 216 -8.81 10.12 -14.70
CA PHE A 216 -9.81 11.18 -14.88
C PHE A 216 -10.89 10.79 -15.90
N ASN A 217 -10.47 10.24 -17.04
CA ASN A 217 -11.38 9.77 -18.08
C ASN A 217 -12.28 8.65 -17.56
N ILE A 218 -11.71 7.75 -16.77
CA ILE A 218 -12.44 6.60 -16.23
C ILE A 218 -13.39 7.03 -15.12
N ALA A 219 -12.98 7.95 -14.24
CA ALA A 219 -13.83 8.50 -13.19
C ALA A 219 -15.07 9.25 -13.72
N ALA A 220 -15.04 9.73 -14.97
CA ALA A 220 -16.12 10.49 -15.57
C ALA A 220 -17.28 9.60 -16.08
N ASP A 221 -17.06 8.30 -16.30
CA ASP A 221 -18.06 7.37 -16.85
C ASP A 221 -18.19 6.13 -15.95
N ASN A 222 -19.36 5.98 -15.31
CA ASN A 222 -19.63 4.87 -14.42
C ASN A 222 -19.67 3.50 -15.12
N ALA A 223 -20.16 3.44 -16.36
CA ALA A 223 -20.25 2.19 -17.11
C ALA A 223 -18.85 1.72 -17.52
N LEU A 224 -18.00 2.66 -17.96
CA LEU A 224 -16.59 2.43 -18.24
C LEU A 224 -15.85 1.93 -16.99
N LEU A 225 -15.99 2.64 -15.87
CA LEU A 225 -15.37 2.24 -14.60
C LEU A 225 -15.87 0.86 -14.15
N LEU A 226 -17.16 0.55 -14.30
CA LEU A 226 -17.70 -0.78 -13.97
C LEU A 226 -17.10 -1.88 -14.84
N LYS A 227 -17.04 -1.66 -16.15
CA LYS A 227 -16.43 -2.61 -17.10
C LYS A 227 -14.97 -2.93 -16.73
N LEU A 228 -14.23 -1.96 -16.19
CA LEU A 228 -12.83 -2.15 -15.76
C LEU A 228 -12.67 -2.70 -14.33
N THR A 229 -13.71 -2.69 -13.49
CA THR A 229 -13.62 -3.03 -12.05
C THR A 229 -14.52 -4.20 -11.62
N GLU A 230 -15.21 -4.85 -12.55
CA GLU A 230 -16.02 -6.04 -12.23
C GLU A 230 -15.17 -7.31 -12.37
N ASN A 231 -14.96 -8.03 -11.25
CA ASN A 231 -14.14 -9.24 -11.17
C ASN A 231 -12.76 -9.08 -11.83
N SER A 232 -12.11 -7.96 -11.54
CA SER A 232 -10.91 -7.54 -12.26
C SER A 232 -9.74 -7.22 -11.35
N THR A 233 -8.55 -7.32 -11.93
CA THR A 233 -7.37 -6.60 -11.44
C THR A 233 -7.17 -5.39 -12.34
N LEU A 234 -7.22 -4.18 -11.75
CA LEU A 234 -6.94 -2.93 -12.45
C LEU A 234 -5.58 -2.40 -12.00
N LEU A 235 -4.62 -2.38 -12.91
CA LEU A 235 -3.32 -1.78 -12.70
C LEU A 235 -3.39 -0.28 -13.02
N HIS A 236 -2.87 0.56 -12.14
CA HIS A 236 -2.74 1.99 -12.34
C HIS A 236 -1.26 2.35 -12.21
N ILE A 237 -0.59 2.45 -13.35
CA ILE A 237 0.84 2.78 -13.42
C ILE A 237 1.03 4.30 -13.49
N GLN A 238 2.02 4.82 -12.77
CA GLN A 238 2.10 6.26 -12.53
C GLN A 238 3.54 6.76 -12.44
N LEU A 239 3.74 8.01 -12.86
CA LEU A 239 4.80 8.95 -12.50
C LEU A 239 4.07 10.22 -12.01
N ASN A 240 3.62 10.18 -10.76
CA ASN A 240 2.73 11.22 -10.21
C ASN A 240 3.32 11.83 -8.93
N PRO A 241 3.57 13.14 -8.87
CA PRO A 241 4.06 13.80 -7.66
C PRO A 241 3.00 13.90 -6.55
N LYS A 242 1.71 13.81 -6.90
CA LYS A 242 0.56 14.00 -6.00
C LYS A 242 -0.47 12.86 -6.18
N PRO A 243 -0.10 11.60 -5.91
CA PRO A 243 -0.97 10.43 -6.15
C PRO A 243 -2.26 10.43 -5.33
N ARG A 244 -2.32 11.21 -4.25
CA ARG A 244 -3.52 11.41 -3.41
C ARG A 244 -4.33 12.68 -3.71
N ASN A 245 -4.04 13.38 -4.80
CA ASN A 245 -4.92 14.45 -5.24
C ASN A 245 -6.33 13.88 -5.52
N THR A 246 -7.37 14.61 -5.12
CA THR A 246 -8.76 14.16 -5.12
C THR A 246 -9.25 13.65 -6.47
N ASP A 247 -8.75 14.20 -7.58
CA ASP A 247 -9.15 13.79 -8.93
C ASP A 247 -8.58 12.40 -9.28
N TYR A 248 -7.35 12.11 -8.84
CA TYR A 248 -6.75 10.76 -8.97
C TYR A 248 -7.41 9.74 -8.04
N LEU A 249 -7.89 10.17 -6.87
CA LEU A 249 -8.62 9.30 -5.93
C LEU A 249 -10.02 8.95 -6.42
N LYS A 250 -10.62 9.81 -7.25
CA LYS A 250 -12.05 9.77 -7.56
C LYS A 250 -12.52 8.41 -8.08
N TYR A 251 -11.83 7.80 -9.04
CA TYR A 251 -12.23 6.50 -9.59
C TYR A 251 -12.18 5.38 -8.55
N ARG A 252 -11.17 5.39 -7.66
CA ARG A 252 -11.06 4.41 -6.56
C ARG A 252 -12.21 4.59 -5.59
N VAL A 253 -12.43 5.82 -5.12
CA VAL A 253 -13.51 6.15 -4.20
C VAL A 253 -14.85 5.75 -4.79
N ASP A 254 -15.13 6.10 -6.05
CA ASP A 254 -16.38 5.77 -6.74
C ASP A 254 -16.56 4.26 -6.93
N THR A 255 -15.48 3.51 -7.18
CA THR A 255 -15.49 2.03 -7.18
C THR A 255 -15.84 1.49 -5.80
N PHE A 256 -15.22 2.01 -4.74
CA PHE A 256 -15.42 1.52 -3.37
C PHE A 256 -16.82 1.82 -2.82
N ARG A 257 -17.57 2.78 -3.40
CA ARG A 257 -18.95 3.07 -3.00
C ARG A 257 -19.97 2.07 -3.53
N ARG A 258 -19.60 1.27 -4.54
CA ARG A 258 -20.52 0.36 -5.22
C ARG A 258 -20.93 -0.79 -4.32
N HIS A 259 -21.98 -1.49 -4.73
CA HIS A 259 -22.45 -2.68 -4.04
C HIS A 259 -21.33 -3.74 -3.99
N PRO A 260 -21.12 -4.47 -2.87
CA PRO A 260 -20.06 -5.46 -2.74
C PRO A 260 -19.97 -6.47 -3.89
N ARG A 261 -21.12 -6.93 -4.40
CA ARG A 261 -21.20 -7.87 -5.54
C ARG A 261 -20.70 -7.33 -6.87
N THR A 262 -20.66 -6.01 -7.06
CA THR A 262 -20.26 -5.36 -8.31
C THR A 262 -18.98 -4.54 -8.15
N ASN A 263 -18.31 -4.70 -7.02
CA ASN A 263 -17.08 -4.00 -6.66
C ASN A 263 -15.94 -4.96 -6.30
N ASN A 264 -16.09 -6.24 -6.67
CA ASN A 264 -15.08 -7.28 -6.45
C ASN A 264 -13.90 -7.05 -7.42
N CYS A 265 -12.95 -6.22 -7.01
CA CYS A 265 -11.75 -5.95 -7.78
C CYS A 265 -10.55 -5.66 -6.89
N ASP A 266 -9.39 -6.01 -7.42
CA ASP A 266 -8.11 -5.55 -6.94
C ASP A 266 -7.72 -4.30 -7.74
N ILE A 267 -7.41 -3.19 -7.07
CA ILE A 267 -6.80 -2.02 -7.71
C ILE A 267 -5.35 -1.91 -7.23
N VAL A 268 -4.40 -1.86 -8.15
CA VAL A 268 -2.97 -1.76 -7.82
C VAL A 268 -2.42 -0.45 -8.37
N CYS A 269 -2.12 0.50 -7.48
CA CYS A 269 -1.40 1.71 -7.84
C CYS A 269 0.11 1.44 -7.73
N LEU A 270 0.84 1.63 -8.82
CA LEU A 270 2.29 1.48 -8.88
C LEU A 270 2.90 2.76 -9.44
N ASN A 271 3.53 3.53 -8.55
CA ASN A 271 4.21 4.78 -8.88
C ASN A 271 5.73 4.60 -8.83
N TRP A 272 6.47 5.64 -9.19
CA TRP A 272 7.88 5.79 -8.83
C TRP A 272 8.05 5.96 -7.31
N ALA A 273 9.27 5.77 -6.81
CA ALA A 273 9.61 5.98 -5.41
C ALA A 273 9.40 7.44 -4.94
N GLU A 274 9.54 7.69 -3.64
CA GLU A 274 9.51 9.06 -3.13
C GLU A 274 10.73 9.90 -3.57
N ASN A 275 10.63 11.22 -3.41
CA ASN A 275 11.73 12.16 -3.68
C ASN A 275 12.29 12.09 -5.12
N ASN A 276 11.43 11.91 -6.12
CA ASN A 276 11.86 12.00 -7.50
C ASN A 276 12.37 13.40 -7.81
N VAL A 277 13.29 13.45 -8.76
CA VAL A 277 13.86 14.68 -9.30
C VAL A 277 13.55 14.72 -10.79
N PHE A 278 12.89 15.78 -11.22
CA PHE A 278 12.65 16.08 -12.63
C PHE A 278 13.83 16.89 -13.19
N LEU A 279 14.32 16.48 -14.36
CA LEU A 279 15.36 17.19 -15.11
C LEU A 279 14.78 17.72 -16.43
N GLU A 280 15.00 19.01 -16.72
CA GLU A 280 14.60 19.61 -18.01
C GLU A 280 15.35 18.99 -19.20
N LYS A 281 16.58 18.51 -18.97
CA LYS A 281 17.43 17.82 -19.95
C LYS A 281 18.59 17.14 -19.24
N GLU A 282 19.38 16.38 -19.98
CA GLU A 282 20.63 15.79 -19.49
C GLU A 282 21.58 16.89 -18.99
N GLY A 283 22.02 16.78 -17.72
CA GLY A 283 22.80 17.82 -17.05
C GLY A 283 22.08 19.16 -16.88
N GLY A 284 20.76 19.20 -17.05
CA GLY A 284 19.93 20.38 -16.94
C GLY A 284 19.59 20.76 -15.50
N LYS A 285 18.68 21.73 -15.36
CA LYS A 285 18.18 22.17 -14.05
C LYS A 285 17.38 21.05 -13.38
N GLU A 286 17.64 20.84 -12.09
CA GLU A 286 16.92 19.89 -11.25
C GLU A 286 15.71 20.53 -10.58
N HIS A 287 14.60 19.79 -10.55
CA HIS A 287 13.37 20.16 -9.87
C HIS A 287 12.97 19.02 -8.92
N PRO A 288 13.38 19.08 -7.65
CA PRO A 288 12.98 18.09 -6.65
C PRO A 288 11.47 18.14 -6.42
N TRP A 289 10.80 17.00 -6.61
CA TRP A 289 9.35 16.92 -6.40
C TRP A 289 8.96 16.85 -4.94
N ASN A 290 9.86 16.35 -4.07
CA ASN A 290 9.55 16.06 -2.67
C ASN A 290 8.26 15.24 -2.51
N ASN A 291 7.95 14.42 -3.51
CA ASN A 291 6.73 13.63 -3.58
C ASN A 291 6.80 12.41 -2.67
N GLU A 292 5.64 11.82 -2.44
CA GLU A 292 5.49 10.47 -1.94
C GLU A 292 5.36 9.46 -3.09
N ALA A 293 5.66 8.19 -2.81
CA ALA A 293 5.44 7.12 -3.77
C ALA A 293 3.94 6.86 -3.97
N GLY A 294 3.18 6.61 -2.90
CA GLY A 294 1.73 6.37 -3.00
C GLY A 294 1.33 5.04 -3.66
N SER A 295 2.28 4.13 -3.89
CA SER A 295 2.01 2.78 -4.38
C SER A 295 1.24 1.96 -3.32
N ALA A 296 0.16 1.30 -3.74
CA ALA A 296 -0.71 0.55 -2.85
C ALA A 296 -1.57 -0.49 -3.60
N TRP A 297 -1.96 -1.55 -2.88
CA TRP A 297 -2.90 -2.56 -3.34
C TRP A 297 -4.21 -2.44 -2.55
N TYR A 298 -5.32 -2.23 -3.23
CA TYR A 298 -6.66 -2.09 -2.64
C TYR A 298 -7.46 -3.35 -2.89
N LEU A 299 -8.03 -3.94 -1.84
CA LEU A 299 -8.79 -5.20 -1.90
C LEU A 299 -10.16 -5.09 -1.23
N PRO A 300 -11.18 -5.81 -1.71
CA PRO A 300 -12.48 -5.97 -1.05
C PRO A 300 -12.36 -6.61 0.35
N ASP A 301 -13.38 -6.42 1.18
CA ASP A 301 -13.44 -6.85 2.59
C ASP A 301 -13.23 -8.36 2.81
N ASP A 302 -13.64 -9.20 1.87
CA ASP A 302 -13.58 -10.66 1.95
C ASP A 302 -12.32 -11.26 1.30
N ARG A 303 -11.43 -10.39 0.78
CA ARG A 303 -10.30 -10.77 -0.07
C ARG A 303 -8.94 -10.73 0.63
N ALA A 304 -8.86 -10.17 1.84
CA ALA A 304 -7.62 -10.20 2.62
C ALA A 304 -7.87 -10.51 4.10
N SER A 305 -6.88 -11.14 4.72
CA SER A 305 -6.93 -11.44 6.14
C SER A 305 -6.45 -10.24 6.93
N SER A 306 -7.15 -9.96 8.02
CA SER A 306 -6.78 -8.96 9.00
C SER A 306 -6.14 -9.61 10.24
N ASP A 307 -5.65 -10.84 10.12
CA ASP A 307 -4.91 -11.54 11.17
C ASP A 307 -3.52 -10.93 11.39
N ASP A 308 -3.17 -10.71 12.66
CA ASP A 308 -1.93 -10.05 13.06
C ASP A 308 -0.68 -10.71 12.48
N ALA A 309 -0.61 -12.05 12.45
CA ALA A 309 0.61 -12.74 11.99
C ALA A 309 0.84 -12.52 10.50
N LEU A 310 -0.22 -12.49 9.70
CA LEU A 310 -0.15 -12.21 8.26
C LEU A 310 0.18 -10.73 8.00
N VAL A 311 -0.43 -9.82 8.75
CA VAL A 311 -0.12 -8.38 8.66
C VAL A 311 1.36 -8.14 9.00
N GLU A 312 1.84 -8.67 10.12
CA GLU A 312 3.24 -8.52 10.54
C GLU A 312 4.23 -9.17 9.56
N GLN A 313 3.88 -10.31 8.98
CA GLN A 313 4.72 -10.98 7.97
C GLN A 313 4.93 -10.09 6.74
N ASN A 314 3.87 -9.43 6.27
CA ASN A 314 3.93 -8.50 5.15
C ASN A 314 4.69 -7.21 5.53
N GLU A 315 4.44 -6.67 6.72
CA GLU A 315 5.08 -5.44 7.20
C GLU A 315 6.61 -5.58 7.34
N ARG A 316 7.08 -6.73 7.83
CA ARG A 316 8.52 -7.02 7.90
C ARG A 316 9.22 -6.95 6.56
N LYS A 317 8.49 -7.09 5.45
CA LYS A 317 9.04 -7.04 4.09
C LYS A 317 8.79 -5.71 3.40
N GLY A 318 8.04 -4.79 4.02
CA GLY A 318 7.74 -3.47 3.47
C GLY A 318 6.37 -3.36 2.80
N LEU A 319 5.39 -4.18 3.20
CA LEU A 319 3.99 -4.04 2.80
C LEU A 319 3.12 -3.75 4.02
N TYR A 320 2.59 -2.54 4.13
CA TYR A 320 1.95 -2.02 5.34
C TYR A 320 0.43 -1.99 5.24
N TYR A 321 -0.24 -2.50 6.26
CA TYR A 321 -1.69 -2.62 6.26
C TYR A 321 -2.40 -1.36 6.80
N SER A 322 -3.50 -0.99 6.13
CA SER A 322 -4.53 -0.06 6.64
C SER A 322 -5.92 -0.57 6.25
N TRP A 323 -6.95 -0.06 6.94
CA TRP A 323 -8.36 -0.33 6.67
C TRP A 323 -9.06 0.93 6.19
N HIS A 324 -9.48 0.98 4.93
CA HIS A 324 -10.25 2.10 4.41
C HIS A 324 -11.69 2.05 4.92
N ARG A 325 -12.25 3.20 5.30
CA ARG A 325 -13.65 3.37 5.76
C ARG A 325 -14.75 2.88 4.80
N ARG A 326 -14.37 2.47 3.58
CA ARG A 326 -15.27 1.98 2.52
C ARG A 326 -15.14 0.47 2.34
N HIS A 327 -14.81 -0.23 3.42
CA HIS A 327 -14.67 -1.68 3.45
C HIS A 327 -13.63 -2.19 2.44
N ARG A 328 -12.43 -1.59 2.50
CA ARG A 328 -11.27 -2.01 1.71
C ARG A 328 -10.06 -2.24 2.60
N HIS A 329 -9.37 -3.34 2.34
CA HIS A 329 -7.99 -3.49 2.79
C HIS A 329 -7.09 -2.66 1.88
N VAL A 330 -6.11 -1.99 2.47
CA VAL A 330 -5.10 -1.24 1.73
C VAL A 330 -3.73 -1.72 2.18
N LEU A 331 -2.97 -2.24 1.22
CA LEU A 331 -1.61 -2.73 1.43
C LEU A 331 -0.64 -1.74 0.78
N HIS A 332 -0.08 -0.84 1.58
CA HIS A 332 0.82 0.20 1.12
C HIS A 332 2.22 -0.33 0.92
N PHE A 333 2.85 0.05 -0.17
CA PHE A 333 4.21 -0.36 -0.47
C PHE A 333 5.17 0.56 0.29
N HIS A 334 6.33 0.04 0.65
CA HIS A 334 7.40 0.90 1.15
C HIS A 334 7.74 1.99 0.13
N TYR A 335 8.04 3.21 0.59
CA TYR A 335 8.23 4.37 -0.31
C TYR A 335 9.55 4.35 -1.11
N ALA A 336 10.53 3.55 -0.68
CA ALA A 336 11.86 3.52 -1.29
C ALA A 336 11.91 2.68 -2.59
N PRO A 337 12.91 2.90 -3.45
CA PRO A 337 13.08 2.11 -4.67
C PRO A 337 13.26 0.62 -4.37
N ALA A 338 12.49 -0.24 -5.03
CA ALA A 338 12.54 -1.68 -4.84
C ALA A 338 11.78 -2.44 -5.93
N VAL A 339 12.06 -3.74 -6.04
CA VAL A 339 11.15 -4.70 -6.66
C VAL A 339 10.39 -5.44 -5.56
N PHE A 340 9.07 -5.53 -5.69
CA PHE A 340 8.20 -6.24 -4.76
C PHE A 340 7.68 -7.52 -5.39
N GLU A 341 8.02 -8.65 -4.78
CA GLU A 341 7.59 -9.98 -5.24
C GLU A 341 6.40 -10.48 -4.44
N PHE A 342 5.30 -10.81 -5.11
CA PHE A 342 4.08 -11.27 -4.46
C PHE A 342 3.68 -12.68 -4.85
N SER A 343 3.03 -13.36 -3.91
CA SER A 343 2.06 -14.44 -4.19
C SER A 343 0.65 -13.88 -3.99
N VAL A 344 -0.21 -14.03 -5.00
CA VAL A 344 -1.49 -13.32 -5.04
C VAL A 344 -2.66 -14.27 -5.33
N PRO A 345 -3.63 -14.40 -4.41
CA PRO A 345 -4.89 -15.11 -4.66
C PRO A 345 -5.73 -14.40 -5.74
N LYS A 346 -6.41 -15.16 -6.61
CA LYS A 346 -7.25 -14.62 -7.71
C LYS A 346 -8.50 -13.93 -7.19
N VAL A 347 -8.92 -12.84 -7.84
CA VAL A 347 -10.12 -12.03 -7.49
C VAL A 347 -11.37 -12.89 -7.27
N GLU A 348 -11.53 -13.93 -8.08
CA GLU A 348 -12.57 -14.96 -7.97
C GLU A 348 -11.93 -16.33 -8.25
N HIS A 349 -12.45 -17.38 -7.63
CA HIS A 349 -12.11 -18.75 -7.97
C HIS A 349 -13.35 -19.65 -7.98
N THR A 350 -13.29 -20.72 -8.75
CA THR A 350 -14.41 -21.67 -8.96
C THR A 350 -14.25 -23.00 -8.21
N GLY A 351 -13.12 -23.17 -7.51
CA GLY A 351 -12.87 -24.32 -6.64
C GLY A 351 -13.79 -24.38 -5.42
N LEU A 352 -13.68 -25.47 -4.65
CA LEU A 352 -14.48 -25.66 -3.44
C LEU A 352 -14.26 -24.54 -2.42
N GLN A 353 -15.32 -24.13 -1.72
CA GLN A 353 -15.26 -23.11 -0.66
C GLN A 353 -14.19 -23.42 0.41
N LEU A 354 -13.91 -24.71 0.66
CA LEU A 354 -12.89 -25.16 1.61
C LEU A 354 -11.45 -24.80 1.19
N HIS A 355 -11.23 -24.45 -0.09
CA HIS A 355 -9.95 -24.04 -0.64
C HIS A 355 -9.84 -22.51 -0.83
N VAL A 356 -10.83 -21.73 -0.37
CA VAL A 356 -10.78 -20.27 -0.47
C VAL A 356 -9.57 -19.74 0.31
N VAL A 357 -8.69 -19.01 -0.37
CA VAL A 357 -7.55 -18.33 0.23
C VAL A 357 -7.86 -16.83 0.33
N SER A 358 -8.51 -16.43 1.42
CA SER A 358 -8.78 -15.01 1.73
C SER A 358 -7.63 -14.38 2.53
N THR A 359 -6.38 -14.69 2.19
CA THR A 359 -5.21 -14.07 2.86
C THR A 359 -4.80 -12.74 2.22
N GLY A 360 -5.27 -12.47 1.00
CA GLY A 360 -4.81 -11.35 0.18
C GLY A 360 -3.38 -11.56 -0.36
N PRO A 361 -2.84 -10.55 -1.08
CA PRO A 361 -1.47 -10.55 -1.56
C PRO A 361 -0.47 -10.72 -0.41
N LYS A 362 0.46 -11.66 -0.59
CA LYS A 362 1.58 -11.90 0.32
C LYS A 362 2.86 -11.41 -0.33
N LEU A 363 3.55 -10.48 0.31
CA LEU A 363 4.88 -10.06 -0.10
C LEU A 363 5.85 -11.19 0.25
N GLU A 364 6.43 -11.83 -0.76
CA GLU A 364 7.39 -12.92 -0.60
C GLU A 364 8.79 -12.37 -0.36
N ALA A 365 9.18 -11.35 -1.12
CA ALA A 365 10.45 -10.66 -0.96
C ALA A 365 10.36 -9.21 -1.46
N ARG A 366 11.19 -8.35 -0.88
CA ARG A 366 11.49 -7.00 -1.38
C ARG A 366 12.96 -6.99 -1.80
N TYR A 367 13.23 -6.60 -3.04
CA TYR A 367 14.58 -6.56 -3.59
C TYR A 367 15.07 -5.12 -3.70
N VAL A 368 16.30 -4.88 -3.28
CA VAL A 368 16.98 -3.58 -3.39
C VAL A 368 18.12 -3.73 -4.39
N TRP A 369 18.37 -2.65 -5.15
CA TRP A 369 19.43 -2.65 -6.16
C TRP A 369 20.82 -2.54 -5.52
N HIS A 370 21.74 -3.38 -5.98
CA HIS A 370 23.16 -3.28 -5.67
C HIS A 370 23.97 -3.38 -6.98
N ASP A 371 24.82 -2.39 -7.26
CA ASP A 371 25.51 -2.29 -8.56
C ASP A 371 26.31 -3.54 -8.96
N ALA A 372 26.88 -4.26 -7.98
CA ALA A 372 27.64 -5.48 -8.23
C ALA A 372 26.78 -6.73 -8.45
N ASN A 373 25.58 -6.79 -7.86
CA ASN A 373 24.78 -8.01 -7.72
C ASN A 373 23.37 -7.90 -8.30
N GLY A 374 22.99 -6.74 -8.83
CA GLY A 374 21.64 -6.44 -9.29
C GLY A 374 20.61 -6.41 -8.14
N TRP A 375 19.40 -6.90 -8.40
CA TRP A 375 18.32 -6.99 -7.42
C TRP A 375 18.59 -8.06 -6.37
N CYS A 376 18.89 -7.66 -5.13
CA CYS A 376 19.14 -8.58 -4.02
C CYS A 376 17.97 -8.56 -3.02
N PRO A 377 17.54 -9.73 -2.51
CA PRO A 377 16.49 -9.78 -1.50
C PRO A 377 16.96 -9.09 -0.22
N HIS A 378 16.10 -8.27 0.35
CA HIS A 378 16.38 -7.53 1.56
C HIS A 378 15.47 -8.03 2.69
N SER A 379 16.09 -8.60 3.72
CA SER A 379 15.41 -9.31 4.81
C SER A 379 15.03 -8.42 5.99
N GLU A 380 15.62 -7.23 6.10
CA GLU A 380 15.34 -6.31 7.20
C GLU A 380 14.03 -5.54 6.97
N CYS A 381 13.29 -5.31 8.05
CA CYS A 381 12.12 -4.46 8.02
C CYS A 381 12.55 -3.04 7.67
N ALA A 382 12.04 -2.53 6.55
CA ALA A 382 12.36 -1.20 6.09
C ALA A 382 11.97 -0.18 7.16
N ASP A 383 12.87 0.75 7.50
CA ASP A 383 12.49 1.86 8.36
C ASP A 383 11.54 2.79 7.60
N THR A 384 10.42 3.10 8.22
CA THR A 384 9.39 4.01 7.72
C THR A 384 9.56 5.39 8.34
N GLY A 385 10.78 5.76 8.77
CA GLY A 385 11.05 6.95 9.58
C GLY A 385 10.65 6.83 11.05
N LEU A 386 10.36 5.63 11.56
CA LEU A 386 9.96 5.41 12.96
C LEU A 386 11.14 5.65 13.91
N ALA A 387 12.33 5.18 13.53
CA ALA A 387 13.54 5.38 14.33
C ALA A 387 13.82 6.87 14.57
N GLN A 388 13.66 7.69 13.51
CA GLN A 388 13.80 9.14 13.60
C GLN A 388 12.77 9.77 14.55
N LEU A 389 11.52 9.30 14.54
CA LEU A 389 10.47 9.82 15.42
C LEU A 389 10.80 9.58 16.91
N PHE A 390 11.29 8.39 17.25
CA PHE A 390 11.65 8.07 18.64
C PHE A 390 12.88 8.84 19.12
N GLN A 391 13.78 9.23 18.23
CA GLN A 391 15.02 9.96 18.56
C GLN A 391 14.87 11.49 18.56
N ARG A 392 13.69 12.02 18.20
CA ARG A 392 13.47 13.49 18.10
C ARG A 392 13.56 14.22 19.44
N ASP A 393 13.24 13.56 20.53
CA ASP A 393 13.15 14.17 21.86
C ASP A 393 13.67 13.18 22.94
N PRO A 394 14.48 13.62 23.92
CA PRO A 394 15.03 12.74 24.96
C PRO A 394 13.96 12.08 25.85
N ASN A 395 12.87 12.77 26.14
CA ASN A 395 11.78 12.22 26.95
C ASN A 395 11.00 11.17 26.17
N VAL A 396 10.74 11.43 24.87
CA VAL A 396 10.17 10.41 23.96
C VAL A 396 11.09 9.21 23.85
N THR A 397 12.40 9.41 23.67
CA THR A 397 13.39 8.33 23.58
C THR A 397 13.31 7.43 24.82
N THR A 398 13.22 8.04 26.01
CA THR A 398 13.12 7.31 27.28
C THR A 398 11.79 6.56 27.40
N ALA A 399 10.67 7.22 27.11
CA ALA A 399 9.34 6.64 27.21
C ALA A 399 9.11 5.47 26.25
N PHE A 400 9.75 5.49 25.08
CA PHE A 400 9.64 4.46 24.05
C PHE A 400 10.78 3.43 24.08
N ALA A 401 11.69 3.46 25.05
CA ALA A 401 12.87 2.59 25.06
C ALA A 401 12.53 1.08 25.02
N ALA A 402 11.42 0.66 25.63
CA ALA A 402 10.92 -0.72 25.55
C ALA A 402 10.27 -1.02 24.18
N LEU A 403 9.38 -0.14 23.72
CA LEU A 403 8.66 -0.28 22.44
C LEU A 403 9.59 -0.22 21.22
N ALA A 404 10.69 0.54 21.28
CA ALA A 404 11.66 0.64 20.20
C ALA A 404 12.40 -0.66 19.91
N LYS A 405 12.34 -1.64 20.84
CA LYS A 405 12.90 -2.99 20.66
C LYS A 405 11.85 -3.98 20.14
N ASP A 406 10.60 -3.57 20.01
CA ASP A 406 9.52 -4.44 19.57
C ASP A 406 9.48 -4.51 18.03
N GLU A 407 9.57 -5.72 17.50
CA GLU A 407 9.49 -5.95 16.04
C GLU A 407 8.07 -5.83 15.48
N SER A 408 7.03 -5.83 16.34
CA SER A 408 5.64 -5.67 15.93
C SER A 408 5.20 -4.21 16.01
N ARG A 409 5.05 -3.62 14.83
CA ARG A 409 4.44 -2.29 14.69
C ARG A 409 3.01 -2.25 15.23
N LEU A 410 2.22 -3.32 15.05
CA LEU A 410 0.87 -3.40 15.61
C LEU A 410 0.87 -3.33 17.15
N ARG A 411 1.83 -3.97 17.83
CA ARG A 411 1.95 -3.85 19.29
C ARG A 411 2.27 -2.44 19.73
N ILE A 412 3.18 -1.76 19.02
CA ILE A 412 3.50 -0.35 19.28
C ILE A 412 2.25 0.53 19.09
N GLU A 413 1.52 0.39 17.98
CA GLU A 413 0.28 1.14 17.72
C GLU A 413 -0.76 0.94 18.82
N ARG A 414 -0.95 -0.31 19.27
CA ARG A 414 -1.90 -0.65 20.33
C ARG A 414 -1.49 -0.07 21.67
N ALA A 415 -0.22 -0.16 22.04
CA ALA A 415 0.33 0.41 23.26
C ALA A 415 0.12 1.94 23.30
N VAL A 416 0.37 2.62 22.19
CA VAL A 416 0.15 4.07 22.07
C VAL A 416 -1.34 4.40 22.15
N ALA A 417 -2.20 3.66 21.45
CA ALA A 417 -3.63 3.92 21.41
C ALA A 417 -4.28 3.87 22.80
N ILE A 418 -3.95 2.85 23.60
CA ILE A 418 -4.45 2.73 24.98
C ILE A 418 -3.82 3.79 25.91
N CYS A 419 -2.55 4.15 25.74
CA CYS A 419 -1.93 5.26 26.46
C CYS A 419 -2.62 6.60 26.18
N CYS A 420 -3.10 6.85 24.97
CA CYS A 420 -3.79 8.09 24.60
C CYS A 420 -5.28 8.10 24.96
N GLY A 421 -5.78 7.02 25.57
CA GLY A 421 -7.17 6.85 26.00
C GLY A 421 -8.06 6.29 24.91
N ILE A 422 -8.54 5.07 25.12
CA ILE A 422 -9.59 4.45 24.30
C ILE A 422 -10.97 4.91 24.75
N THR A 423 -11.81 5.25 23.78
CA THR A 423 -13.20 5.71 24.01
C THR A 423 -14.24 4.66 23.61
N SER A 424 -13.78 3.50 23.14
CA SER A 424 -14.63 2.36 22.82
C SER A 424 -14.58 1.38 23.97
N GLY A 425 -15.75 0.95 24.45
CA GLY A 425 -15.89 -0.18 25.36
C GLY A 425 -15.92 -1.53 24.63
N ALA A 426 -15.55 -1.62 23.36
CA ALA A 426 -15.54 -2.90 22.64
C ALA A 426 -14.33 -3.76 23.07
N ASP A 427 -14.58 -5.04 23.37
CA ASP A 427 -13.52 -5.96 23.84
C ASP A 427 -12.48 -6.24 22.73
N ASP A 428 -12.83 -6.01 21.48
CA ASP A 428 -11.98 -6.17 20.30
C ASP A 428 -11.42 -4.84 19.76
N TRP A 429 -11.34 -3.79 20.60
CA TRP A 429 -10.82 -2.47 20.21
C TRP A 429 -9.43 -2.53 19.56
N TYR A 430 -8.62 -3.53 19.92
CA TYR A 430 -7.25 -3.74 19.45
C TYR A 430 -7.18 -4.47 18.11
N SER A 431 -8.31 -4.97 17.58
CA SER A 431 -8.35 -5.55 16.24
C SER A 431 -7.94 -4.50 15.21
N VAL A 432 -7.26 -4.92 14.14
CA VAL A 432 -6.76 -3.97 13.12
C VAL A 432 -7.88 -3.19 12.41
N ARG A 433 -9.13 -3.67 12.46
CA ARG A 433 -10.31 -2.98 11.92
C ARG A 433 -10.84 -1.89 12.85
N ASN A 434 -10.67 -2.06 14.16
CA ASN A 434 -11.18 -1.14 15.19
C ASN A 434 -10.09 -0.17 15.69
N LEU A 435 -8.81 -0.50 15.47
CA LEU A 435 -7.71 0.34 15.89
C LEU A 435 -7.67 1.61 15.04
N ARG A 436 -8.01 2.75 15.67
CA ARG A 436 -8.20 4.05 14.99
C ARG A 436 -7.03 4.48 14.12
N SER A 437 -5.79 4.15 14.48
CA SER A 437 -4.61 4.52 13.68
C SER A 437 -4.50 3.78 12.35
N LEU A 438 -5.11 2.60 12.24
CA LEU A 438 -5.17 1.83 10.99
C LEU A 438 -6.38 2.19 10.12
N VAL A 439 -7.36 2.95 10.64
CA VAL A 439 -8.54 3.35 9.87
C VAL A 439 -8.21 4.57 9.00
N MET A 440 -8.44 4.43 7.70
CA MET A 440 -8.13 5.42 6.67
C MET A 440 -9.40 6.02 6.07
N ASN A 441 -9.36 7.31 5.77
CA ASN A 441 -10.46 8.06 5.14
C ASN A 441 -10.35 8.05 3.60
N ASP A 442 -11.29 8.72 2.92
CA ASP A 442 -11.27 8.89 1.46
C ASP A 442 -10.06 9.71 0.96
N ASP A 443 -9.32 10.38 1.85
CA ASP A 443 -8.08 11.09 1.53
C ASP A 443 -6.89 10.16 1.35
N GLU A 444 -7.05 8.86 1.66
CA GLU A 444 -6.02 7.83 1.66
C GLU A 444 -4.77 8.19 2.50
N VAL A 445 -4.90 9.07 3.49
CA VAL A 445 -3.82 9.46 4.42
C VAL A 445 -3.77 8.47 5.58
N THR A 446 -2.62 7.81 5.75
CA THR A 446 -2.41 6.93 6.91
C THR A 446 -2.23 7.75 8.18
N LYS A 447 -2.84 7.28 9.28
CA LYS A 447 -2.77 7.88 10.61
C LYS A 447 -1.93 7.05 11.57
N ARG A 448 -1.21 6.06 11.03
CA ARG A 448 -0.36 5.16 11.78
C ARG A 448 0.86 5.89 12.30
N LEU A 449 1.17 5.71 13.58
CA LEU A 449 2.41 6.22 14.17
C LEU A 449 3.63 5.53 13.56
N THR A 450 3.53 4.22 13.37
CA THR A 450 4.61 3.32 12.98
C THR A 450 4.85 3.26 11.48
N VAL A 451 4.07 3.97 10.67
CA VAL A 451 4.14 3.92 9.20
C VAL A 451 3.97 5.34 8.67
N ARG A 452 5.08 5.97 8.27
CA ARG A 452 5.11 7.30 7.64
C ARG A 452 5.50 7.14 6.18
N LEU A 453 4.49 6.95 5.33
CA LEU A 453 4.68 6.81 3.88
C LEU A 453 4.32 8.07 3.11
N GLU A 454 3.83 9.07 3.85
CA GLU A 454 3.21 10.25 3.33
C GLU A 454 3.75 11.54 3.93
N ARG A 455 3.52 12.64 3.21
CA ARG A 455 3.86 14.00 3.64
C ARG A 455 2.59 14.76 3.90
N ASN A 456 2.04 14.59 5.09
CA ASN A 456 0.82 15.25 5.52
C ASN A 456 1.04 15.90 6.90
N GLU A 457 0.88 17.22 6.97
CA GLU A 457 1.14 18.00 8.17
C GLU A 457 0.20 17.63 9.33
N GLU A 458 -1.06 17.32 9.03
CA GLU A 458 -2.05 16.92 10.05
C GLU A 458 -1.69 15.56 10.66
N SER A 459 -1.30 14.59 9.83
CA SER A 459 -0.82 13.28 10.28
C SER A 459 0.45 13.41 11.10
N GLU A 460 1.43 14.20 10.65
CA GLU A 460 2.66 14.47 11.41
C GLU A 460 2.39 15.11 12.76
N LYS A 461 1.49 16.10 12.82
CA LYS A 461 1.07 16.72 14.07
C LYS A 461 0.38 15.68 14.98
N GLY A 462 -0.53 14.87 14.44
CA GLY A 462 -1.21 13.81 15.19
C GLY A 462 -0.25 12.79 15.80
N ARG A 463 0.76 12.35 15.02
CA ARG A 463 1.84 11.48 15.51
C ARG A 463 2.63 12.14 16.63
N HIS A 464 3.02 13.40 16.45
CA HIS A 464 3.75 14.16 17.46
C HIS A 464 2.96 14.28 18.76
N ASP A 465 1.68 14.65 18.68
CA ASP A 465 0.78 14.78 19.83
C ASP A 465 0.64 13.44 20.59
N GLN A 466 0.56 12.31 19.86
CA GLN A 466 0.55 10.97 20.45
C GLN A 466 1.86 10.64 21.18
N LEU A 467 3.01 10.89 20.56
CA LEU A 467 4.34 10.66 21.17
C LEU A 467 4.51 11.50 22.44
N GLN A 468 4.12 12.77 22.40
CA GLN A 468 4.18 13.67 23.55
C GLN A 468 3.21 13.21 24.66
N GLY A 469 2.02 12.74 24.31
CA GLY A 469 1.08 12.17 25.28
C GLY A 469 1.63 10.95 26.01
N VAL A 470 2.27 10.04 25.27
CA VAL A 470 2.92 8.84 25.83
C VAL A 470 4.14 9.22 26.70
N SER A 471 4.92 10.19 26.26
CA SER A 471 6.05 10.72 27.03
C SER A 471 5.61 11.37 28.34
N ALA A 472 4.56 12.19 28.31
CA ALA A 472 3.98 12.81 29.50
C ALA A 472 3.44 11.76 30.47
N LEU A 473 2.79 10.72 29.97
CA LEU A 473 2.34 9.60 30.80
C LEU A 473 3.52 8.90 31.51
N HIS A 474 4.60 8.64 30.78
CA HIS A 474 5.82 8.04 31.36
C HIS A 474 6.40 8.91 32.47
N GLU A 475 6.48 10.23 32.27
CA GLU A 475 6.95 11.17 33.28
C GLU A 475 6.03 11.21 34.52
N ILE A 476 4.70 11.22 34.33
CA ILE A 476 3.72 11.18 35.41
C ILE A 476 3.90 9.92 36.26
N LEU A 477 4.08 8.76 35.63
CA LEU A 477 4.33 7.48 36.32
C LEU A 477 5.62 7.50 37.15
N ALA A 478 6.65 8.21 36.69
CA ALA A 478 7.93 8.31 37.38
C ALA A 478 7.92 9.34 38.53
N THR A 479 7.21 10.46 38.38
CA THR A 479 7.42 11.66 39.22
C THR A 479 6.23 12.06 40.10
N THR A 480 5.01 11.65 39.74
CA THR A 480 3.79 12.11 40.40
C THR A 480 3.31 11.12 41.45
N ALA A 481 2.62 11.62 42.50
CA ALA A 481 1.92 10.76 43.44
C ALA A 481 0.75 10.05 42.73
N LEU A 482 0.86 8.72 42.61
CA LEU A 482 -0.11 7.90 41.89
C LEU A 482 -1.30 7.49 42.79
N PRO A 483 -2.52 7.34 42.24
CA PRO A 483 -3.68 6.91 43.00
C PRO A 483 -3.53 5.46 43.49
N LEU A 484 -4.30 5.09 44.52
CA LEU A 484 -4.18 3.80 45.23
C LEU A 484 -4.13 2.59 44.30
N GLN A 485 -4.91 2.62 43.22
CA GLN A 485 -5.10 1.55 42.25
C GLN A 485 -3.83 1.20 41.47
N ILE A 486 -2.90 2.15 41.35
CA ILE A 486 -1.65 2.01 40.57
C ILE A 486 -0.43 2.56 41.33
N ARG A 487 -0.53 2.70 42.65
CA ARG A 487 0.51 3.32 43.49
C ARG A 487 1.85 2.58 43.42
N ASP A 488 1.79 1.26 43.24
CA ASP A 488 2.95 0.37 43.10
C ASP A 488 3.76 0.61 41.80
N LEU A 489 3.18 1.30 40.81
CA LEU A 489 3.89 1.71 39.59
C LEU A 489 4.81 2.92 39.79
N SER A 490 4.71 3.64 40.92
CA SER A 490 5.50 4.85 41.20
C SER A 490 7.00 4.57 41.41
N GLY A 491 7.84 5.60 41.31
CA GLY A 491 9.27 5.49 41.64
C GLY A 491 10.15 4.92 40.52
N GLY A 492 9.69 4.97 39.26
CA GLY A 492 10.45 4.53 38.09
C GLY A 492 10.37 3.03 37.81
N GLY A 493 10.92 2.63 36.65
CA GLY A 493 10.92 1.24 36.17
C GLY A 493 9.57 0.74 35.62
N ALA A 494 8.56 1.60 35.55
CA ALA A 494 7.34 1.34 34.81
C ALA A 494 7.60 1.53 33.31
N GLU A 495 7.17 0.56 32.50
CA GLU A 495 7.34 0.54 31.05
C GLU A 495 5.99 0.49 30.36
N ILE A 496 5.95 1.07 29.16
CA ILE A 496 4.77 1.04 28.30
C ILE A 496 4.88 -0.17 27.38
N PHE A 497 3.89 -1.05 27.43
CA PHE A 497 3.91 -2.31 26.70
C PHE A 497 2.49 -2.85 26.49
N TRP A 498 2.22 -3.46 25.33
CA TRP A 498 0.94 -4.11 25.06
C TRP A 498 1.14 -5.56 24.65
N SER A 499 0.24 -6.44 25.11
CA SER A 499 0.24 -7.86 24.73
C SER A 499 -1.16 -8.37 24.45
N ARG A 500 -1.27 -9.40 23.61
CA ARG A 500 -2.55 -10.03 23.28
C ARG A 500 -3.13 -10.82 24.47
N GLN A 501 -2.29 -11.26 25.41
CA GLN A 501 -2.68 -11.98 26.62
C GLN A 501 -3.30 -11.04 27.67
N SER A 502 -3.00 -9.75 27.60
CA SER A 502 -3.55 -8.72 28.49
C SER A 502 -3.90 -7.48 27.66
N PRO A 503 -4.91 -7.59 26.77
CA PRO A 503 -5.12 -6.62 25.72
C PRO A 503 -5.69 -5.30 26.24
N HIS A 504 -6.16 -5.23 27.49
CA HIS A 504 -6.74 -4.04 28.10
C HIS A 504 -5.80 -3.35 29.10
N THR A 505 -4.53 -3.73 29.13
CA THR A 505 -3.48 -3.12 29.97
C THR A 505 -2.32 -2.62 29.12
N ASN A 506 -1.58 -1.63 29.61
CA ASN A 506 -0.51 -0.99 28.86
C ASN A 506 0.70 -0.54 29.66
N VAL A 507 0.64 -0.61 30.99
CA VAL A 507 1.77 -0.28 31.86
C VAL A 507 2.17 -1.51 32.66
N VAL A 508 3.45 -1.85 32.60
CA VAL A 508 4.05 -3.00 33.28
C VAL A 508 5.21 -2.55 34.15
N LYS A 509 5.47 -3.28 35.25
CA LYS A 509 6.63 -3.08 36.11
C LYS A 509 7.01 -4.40 36.76
N GLY A 510 8.31 -4.68 36.87
CA GLY A 510 8.79 -5.94 37.44
C GLY A 510 8.20 -6.23 38.83
N GLY A 511 7.58 -7.41 38.99
CA GLY A 511 6.95 -7.83 40.25
C GLY A 511 5.59 -7.19 40.56
N VAL A 512 5.00 -6.46 39.61
CA VAL A 512 3.72 -5.76 39.77
C VAL A 512 2.74 -6.18 38.67
N GLU A 513 1.47 -6.32 39.01
CA GLU A 513 0.40 -6.61 38.04
C GLU A 513 0.25 -5.47 37.01
N PRO A 514 0.04 -5.78 35.72
CA PRO A 514 -0.20 -4.77 34.69
C PRO A 514 -1.41 -3.88 35.00
N ALA A 515 -1.39 -2.66 34.48
CA ALA A 515 -2.47 -1.69 34.66
C ALA A 515 -2.89 -1.04 33.34
N HIS A 516 -4.12 -0.55 33.30
CA HIS A 516 -4.59 0.38 32.26
C HIS A 516 -4.36 1.81 32.74
N VAL A 517 -3.44 2.52 32.10
CA VAL A 517 -3.19 3.93 32.40
C VAL A 517 -3.24 4.76 31.13
N ALA A 518 -4.13 5.75 31.10
CA ALA A 518 -4.31 6.63 29.94
C ALA A 518 -4.05 8.09 30.29
N PHE A 519 -3.43 8.83 29.37
CA PHE A 519 -3.25 10.28 29.42
C PHE A 519 -4.01 10.95 28.28
N LEU A 520 -4.93 11.86 28.62
CA LEU A 520 -5.86 12.46 27.66
C LEU A 520 -5.38 13.81 27.08
N GLY A 521 -4.21 14.30 27.49
CA GLY A 521 -3.67 15.60 27.08
C GLY A 521 -3.98 16.73 28.06
N PHE A 522 -3.85 17.98 27.58
CA PHE A 522 -4.10 19.18 28.37
C PHE A 522 -5.57 19.63 28.30
N GLN A 523 -6.20 19.80 29.46
CA GLN A 523 -7.59 20.28 29.62
C GLN A 523 -8.60 19.64 28.64
N PRO A 524 -8.70 18.30 28.58
CA PRO A 524 -9.69 17.64 27.73
C PRO A 524 -11.12 17.98 28.15
N GLU A 525 -12.05 17.93 27.20
CA GLU A 525 -13.47 18.14 27.48
C GLU A 525 -14.01 17.14 28.53
N PRO A 526 -14.92 17.55 29.43
CA PRO A 526 -15.46 16.67 30.47
C PRO A 526 -16.02 15.35 29.95
N LYS A 527 -16.70 15.38 28.80
CA LYS A 527 -17.26 14.18 28.15
C LYS A 527 -16.19 13.20 27.69
N ARG A 528 -15.03 13.70 27.23
CA ARG A 528 -13.89 12.85 26.85
C ARG A 528 -13.31 12.14 28.07
N ILE A 529 -13.22 12.83 29.20
CA ILE A 529 -12.77 12.25 30.48
C ILE A 529 -13.71 11.13 30.92
N GLU A 530 -15.03 11.41 30.95
CA GLU A 530 -16.06 10.44 31.33
C GLU A 530 -16.00 9.18 30.44
N ASN A 531 -16.02 9.35 29.12
CA ASN A 531 -15.98 8.24 28.17
C ASN A 531 -14.71 7.38 28.32
N ALA A 532 -13.55 8.00 28.53
CA ALA A 532 -12.29 7.28 28.72
C ALA A 532 -12.28 6.50 30.04
N CYS A 533 -12.78 7.09 31.13
CA CYS A 533 -12.89 6.42 32.42
C CYS A 533 -13.83 5.21 32.34
N ASP A 534 -15.02 5.38 31.77
CA ASP A 534 -16.01 4.32 31.63
C ASP A 534 -15.49 3.18 30.74
N SER A 535 -14.87 3.52 29.61
CA SER A 535 -14.28 2.52 28.71
C SER A 535 -13.16 1.75 29.39
N ALA A 536 -12.20 2.44 30.02
CA ALA A 536 -11.06 1.81 30.67
C ALA A 536 -11.48 0.89 31.82
N TYR A 537 -12.42 1.32 32.66
CA TYR A 537 -12.98 0.49 33.73
C TYR A 537 -13.73 -0.72 33.15
N ALA A 538 -14.64 -0.50 32.21
CA ALA A 538 -15.48 -1.57 31.67
C ALA A 538 -14.67 -2.67 30.96
N LEU A 539 -13.56 -2.31 30.29
CA LEU A 539 -12.69 -3.27 29.62
C LEU A 539 -11.94 -4.14 30.61
N LEU A 540 -11.30 -3.58 31.65
CA LEU A 540 -10.64 -4.39 32.67
C LEU A 540 -11.62 -5.22 33.50
N HIS A 541 -12.80 -4.68 33.79
CA HIS A 541 -13.79 -5.39 34.61
C HIS A 541 -14.33 -6.65 33.92
N ARG A 542 -14.42 -6.63 32.59
CA ARG A 542 -14.84 -7.78 31.78
C ARG A 542 -13.77 -8.84 31.62
N GLU A 543 -12.52 -8.55 31.96
CA GLU A 543 -11.48 -9.57 31.96
C GLU A 543 -11.70 -10.61 33.07
N ASP A 544 -11.43 -11.87 32.74
CA ASP A 544 -11.46 -12.99 33.69
C ASP A 544 -10.20 -13.03 34.57
N ASN A 545 -9.83 -11.88 35.15
CA ASN A 545 -8.72 -11.77 36.08
C ASN A 545 -9.08 -10.80 37.22
N PRO A 546 -9.63 -11.32 38.33
CA PRO A 546 -10.06 -10.51 39.48
C PRO A 546 -8.98 -9.60 40.06
N GLY A 547 -7.70 -10.01 40.01
CA GLY A 547 -6.58 -9.28 40.61
C GLY A 547 -6.25 -7.95 39.93
N ARG A 548 -6.73 -7.73 38.70
CA ARG A 548 -6.43 -6.52 37.91
C ARG A 548 -7.65 -5.68 37.52
N ARG A 549 -8.87 -6.10 37.85
CA ARG A 549 -10.13 -5.39 37.47
C ARG A 549 -10.21 -3.94 37.92
N HIS A 550 -9.43 -3.56 38.93
CA HIS A 550 -9.42 -2.22 39.52
C HIS A 550 -8.15 -1.42 39.20
N ARG A 551 -7.20 -2.00 38.45
CA ARG A 551 -5.91 -1.38 38.12
C ARG A 551 -6.04 -0.45 36.91
N VAL A 552 -6.90 0.57 37.06
CA VAL A 552 -7.16 1.57 36.03
C VAL A 552 -6.93 2.98 36.58
N ALA A 553 -6.31 3.83 35.75
CA ALA A 553 -6.18 5.25 36.00
C ALA A 553 -6.26 6.03 34.69
N VAL A 554 -6.98 7.15 34.72
CA VAL A 554 -7.04 8.10 33.61
C VAL A 554 -6.57 9.44 34.13
N CYS A 555 -5.57 10.03 33.49
CA CYS A 555 -5.01 11.32 33.86
C CYS A 555 -5.01 12.31 32.70
N TYR A 556 -4.92 13.59 33.05
CA TYR A 556 -4.83 14.70 32.11
C TYR A 556 -4.14 15.87 32.79
N SER A 557 -3.64 16.83 32.01
CA SER A 557 -2.94 18.00 32.57
C SER A 557 -3.87 19.20 32.69
N THR A 558 -3.67 20.00 33.73
CA THR A 558 -4.28 21.31 33.94
C THR A 558 -3.17 22.36 34.11
N LEU A 559 -3.55 23.63 34.25
CA LEU A 559 -2.59 24.69 34.62
C LEU A 559 -1.87 24.43 35.96
N ALA A 560 -2.47 23.63 36.84
CA ALA A 560 -1.90 23.26 38.14
C ALA A 560 -1.03 22.01 38.10
N GLY A 561 -0.90 21.35 36.94
CA GLY A 561 -0.19 20.08 36.77
C GLY A 561 -1.11 18.89 36.46
N PRO A 562 -0.58 17.65 36.50
CA PRO A 562 -1.33 16.45 36.18
C PRO A 562 -2.40 16.15 37.23
N VAL A 563 -3.57 15.73 36.78
CA VAL A 563 -4.74 15.37 37.59
C VAL A 563 -5.21 13.98 37.18
N PHE A 564 -5.52 13.15 38.17
CA PHE A 564 -6.19 11.86 37.96
C PHE A 564 -7.70 12.04 38.03
N ALA A 565 -8.41 11.59 36.99
CA ALA A 565 -9.86 11.67 36.93
C ALA A 565 -10.50 10.74 37.97
N PRO A 566 -11.56 11.17 38.67
CA PRO A 566 -12.31 10.30 39.56
C PRO A 566 -13.12 9.28 38.74
N ILE A 567 -12.85 7.99 38.93
CA ILE A 567 -13.62 6.90 38.32
C ILE A 567 -14.69 6.46 39.33
N ARG A 568 -15.96 6.83 39.08
CA ARG A 568 -17.09 6.64 40.01
C ARG A 568 -17.24 5.20 40.49
N GLN A 569 -16.90 4.24 39.65
CA GLN A 569 -17.00 2.81 39.93
C GLN A 569 -15.91 2.31 40.90
N LEU A 570 -14.85 3.10 41.12
CA LEU A 570 -13.74 2.79 42.03
C LEU A 570 -13.85 3.52 43.37
N THR A 571 -14.75 4.50 43.51
CA THR A 571 -14.88 5.30 44.75
C THR A 571 -15.48 4.53 45.92
N HIS A 572 -15.88 3.28 45.72
CA HIS A 572 -16.39 2.36 46.75
C HIS A 572 -15.39 1.27 47.17
N ILE A 573 -14.17 1.26 46.62
CA ILE A 573 -13.15 0.26 46.99
C ILE A 573 -12.47 0.72 48.29
N VAL A 574 -13.15 0.44 49.39
CA VAL A 574 -12.57 0.35 50.73
C VAL A 574 -12.17 -1.10 50.96
N ASP A 575 -11.32 -1.65 50.08
CA ASP A 575 -10.80 -3.01 50.27
C ASP A 575 -9.44 -3.13 49.60
N ASP A 576 -8.47 -3.63 50.36
CA ASP A 576 -7.03 -3.64 50.13
C ASP A 576 -6.57 -4.63 49.03
N GLY A 577 -7.41 -4.89 48.03
CA GLY A 577 -7.09 -5.79 46.92
C GLY A 577 -6.99 -7.27 47.31
N LYS A 578 -7.43 -7.67 48.51
CA LYS A 578 -7.57 -9.08 48.87
C LYS A 578 -9.02 -9.53 48.63
N SER A 579 -9.17 -10.64 47.90
CA SER A 579 -10.46 -11.32 47.74
C SER A 579 -11.06 -11.66 49.12
N PRO A 580 -12.38 -11.44 49.36
CA PRO A 580 -13.06 -11.76 50.62
C PRO A 580 -13.08 -13.26 51.02
N THR A 581 -12.44 -14.14 50.26
CA THR A 581 -12.45 -15.59 50.47
C THR A 581 -11.18 -16.18 51.08
N SER A 582 -10.25 -15.36 51.57
CA SER A 582 -9.07 -15.85 52.33
C SER A 582 -9.18 -15.66 53.85
N PHE A 583 -10.36 -15.90 54.42
CA PHE A 583 -10.46 -16.22 55.85
C PHE A 583 -10.60 -17.74 56.01
N ALA A 584 -9.46 -18.42 56.16
CA ALA A 584 -9.42 -19.80 56.64
C ALA A 584 -8.40 -19.94 57.77
N LYS A 585 -8.94 -19.80 59.00
CA LYS A 585 -8.62 -20.50 60.26
C LYS A 585 -7.17 -20.56 60.77
N ALA A 586 -7.04 -19.94 61.95
CA ALA A 586 -6.13 -20.16 63.09
C ALA A 586 -4.64 -19.81 62.90
#